data_AF-A0A6L7Q2N2-F1
#
_entry.id   AF-A0A6L7Q2N2-F1
#
_cell.length_a   1.000
_cell.length_b   1.000
_cell.length_c   1.000
_cell.angle_alpha   90.00
_cell.angle_beta   90.00
_cell.angle_gamma   90.00
#
_symmetry.space_group_name_H-M   'P 1'
#
loop_
_entity.id
_entity.type
_entity.pdbx_description
1 polymer ?
#
loop_
_entity_poly.entity_id
_entity_poly.type
_entity_poly.pdbx_seq_one_letter_code
_entity_poly.pdbx_strand_id
1 'polypeptide(L)' 'MPSTADRLQNLIAENLEVDGKPVSTPVDMNSSLTAIGVASMDVVAFARLIQQEFSVQLAPEQCTELATLTQLAEFIDANS' A
#
# COMPACT_ATOMS: atom_id res chain seq x y z
N MET A 1 -14.38 -11.49 7.59
CA MET A 1 -13.13 -11.82 6.87
C MET A 1 -12.36 -10.52 6.78
N PRO A 2 -11.10 -10.44 7.22
CA PRO A 2 -10.34 -9.21 7.05
C PRO A 2 -10.21 -8.96 5.54
N SER A 3 -10.74 -7.83 5.10
CA SER A 3 -10.69 -7.41 3.70
C SER A 3 -9.22 -7.20 3.29
N THR A 4 -8.89 -7.32 2.02
CA THR A 4 -7.56 -7.00 1.48
C THR A 4 -7.07 -5.62 1.95
N ALA A 5 -8.01 -4.67 2.09
CA ALA A 5 -7.84 -3.37 2.72
C ALA A 5 -7.30 -3.39 4.17
N ASP A 6 -7.81 -4.26 5.03
CA ASP A 6 -7.36 -4.39 6.43
C ASP A 6 -5.91 -4.92 6.49
N ARG A 7 -5.61 -5.91 5.64
CA ARG A 7 -4.23 -6.42 5.51
C ARG A 7 -3.29 -5.35 4.98
N LEU A 8 -3.70 -4.63 3.94
CA LEU A 8 -2.92 -3.54 3.37
C LEU A 8 -2.61 -2.47 4.43
N GLN A 9 -3.59 -2.07 5.25
CA GLN A 9 -3.37 -1.10 6.32
C GLN A 9 -2.35 -1.57 7.37
N ASN A 10 -2.41 -2.84 7.78
CA ASN A 10 -1.41 -3.39 8.69
C ASN A 10 -0.02 -3.40 8.04
N LEU A 11 0.06 -3.82 6.78
CA LEU A 11 1.31 -3.84 6.01
C LEU A 11 1.94 -2.44 5.92
N ILE A 12 1.11 -1.42 5.68
CA ILE A 12 1.53 -0.02 5.66
C ILE A 12 2.03 0.40 7.05
N ALA A 13 1.28 0.11 8.11
CA ALA A 13 1.68 0.49 9.46
C ALA A 13 2.97 -0.19 9.95
N GLU A 14 3.21 -1.42 9.50
CA GLU A 14 4.37 -2.22 9.90
C GLU A 14 5.61 -1.93 9.04
N ASN A 15 5.45 -1.54 7.78
CA ASN A 15 6.58 -1.40 6.84
C ASN A 15 6.80 0.03 6.35
N LEU A 16 5.85 0.94 6.52
CA LEU A 16 5.95 2.32 6.06
C LEU A 16 6.06 3.28 7.24
N GLU A 17 6.94 4.27 7.07
CA GLU A 17 7.15 5.35 8.01
C GLU A 17 6.93 6.69 7.31
N VAL A 18 6.27 7.61 8.01
CA VAL A 18 6.08 9.00 7.59
C VAL A 18 6.84 9.88 8.58
N ASP A 19 7.77 10.68 8.08
CA ASP A 19 8.56 11.60 8.91
C ASP A 19 9.32 10.90 10.06
N GLY A 20 9.80 9.68 9.81
CA GLY A 20 10.51 8.85 10.80
C GLY A 20 9.62 8.30 11.92
N LYS A 21 8.30 8.26 11.68
CA LYS A 21 7.33 7.61 12.56
C LYS A 21 6.54 6.55 11.80
N PRO A 22 6.19 5.42 12.43
CA PRO A 22 5.34 4.42 11.81
C PRO A 22 4.01 5.05 11.41
N VAL A 23 3.51 4.67 10.23
CA VAL A 23 2.21 5.13 9.76
C VAL A 23 1.15 4.69 10.77
N SER A 24 0.42 5.66 11.33
CA SER A 24 -0.64 5.37 12.30
C SER A 24 -1.90 4.88 11.58
N THR A 25 -2.46 3.77 12.04
CA THR A 25 -3.79 3.31 11.62
C THR A 25 -4.89 4.04 12.39
N PRO A 26 -6.04 4.34 11.75
CA PRO A 26 -6.39 4.00 10.37
C PRO A 26 -5.72 4.91 9.35
N VAL A 27 -5.20 4.31 8.28
CA VAL A 27 -4.64 5.06 7.14
C VAL A 27 -5.78 5.51 6.26
N ASP A 28 -5.70 6.73 5.75
CA ASP A 28 -6.68 7.22 4.80
C ASP A 28 -6.54 6.48 3.45
N MET A 29 -7.41 5.50 3.23
CA MET A 29 -7.36 4.64 2.05
C MET A 29 -7.68 5.38 0.75
N ASN A 30 -8.37 6.52 0.86
CA ASN A 30 -8.68 7.38 -0.28
C ASN A 30 -7.52 8.32 -0.65
N SER A 31 -6.44 8.30 0.13
CA SER A 31 -5.23 9.07 -0.12
C SER A 31 -4.15 8.20 -0.78
N SER A 32 -3.25 8.84 -1.53
CA SER A 32 -2.05 8.18 -2.03
C SER A 32 -1.00 8.04 -0.92
N LEU A 33 -0.11 7.06 -1.03
CA LEU A 33 1.04 6.90 -0.13
C LEU A 33 1.87 8.19 -0.06
N THR A 34 2.09 8.84 -1.20
CA THR A 34 2.81 10.11 -1.27
C THR A 34 2.05 11.27 -0.61
N ALA A 35 0.72 11.28 -0.65
CA ALA A 35 -0.11 12.31 -0.02
C ALA A 35 -0.09 12.21 1.51
N ILE A 36 0.04 11.01 2.06
CA ILE A 36 0.20 10.81 3.51
C ILE A 36 1.65 11.01 3.98
N GLY A 37 2.58 11.36 3.08
CA GLY A 37 3.97 11.66 3.42
C GLY A 37 4.94 10.48 3.35
N VAL A 38 4.55 9.35 2.74
CA VAL A 38 5.44 8.21 2.52
C VAL A 38 6.42 8.56 1.39
N ALA A 39 7.69 8.25 1.60
CA ALA A 39 8.72 8.51 0.59
C ALA A 39 8.51 7.61 -0.64
N SER A 40 8.80 8.13 -1.84
CA SER A 40 8.63 7.36 -3.09
C SER A 40 9.49 6.08 -3.12
N MET A 41 10.62 6.04 -2.40
CA MET A 41 11.44 4.82 -2.28
C MET A 41 10.70 3.73 -1.49
N ASP A 42 10.00 4.12 -0.42
CA ASP A 42 9.22 3.20 0.40
C ASP A 42 7.99 2.70 -0.35
N VAL A 43 7.38 3.53 -1.21
CA VAL A 43 6.30 3.09 -2.12
C VAL A 43 6.76 1.94 -3.02
N VAL A 44 7.96 2.03 -3.60
CA VAL A 44 8.50 0.98 -4.47
C VAL A 44 8.84 -0.28 -3.68
N ALA A 45 9.39 -0.13 -2.47
CA ALA A 45 9.65 -1.26 -1.57
C ALA A 45 8.34 -1.95 -1.17
N PHE A 46 7.32 -1.18 -0.82
CA PHE A 46 6.00 -1.63 -0.46
C PHE A 46 5.29 -2.37 -1.60
N ALA A 47 5.39 -1.84 -2.82
CA ALA A 47 4.88 -2.51 -4.03
C ALA A 47 5.47 -3.91 -4.20
N ARG A 48 6.77 -4.09 -3.92
CA ARG A 48 7.41 -5.42 -3.96
C ARG A 48 6.93 -6.33 -2.83
N LEU A 49 6.76 -5.77 -1.64
CA LEU A 49 6.28 -6.50 -0.46
C LEU A 49 4.86 -7.06 -0.71
N ILE A 50 3.98 -6.24 -1.28
CA ILE A 50 2.63 -6.67 -1.71
C ILE A 50 2.71 -7.81 -2.73
N GLN A 51 3.59 -7.71 -3.74
CA GLN A 51 3.74 -8.77 -4.74
C GLN A 51 4.15 -10.09 -4.09
N GLN A 52 5.04 -10.04 -3.10
CA GLN A 52 5.47 -11.24 -2.38
C GLN A 52 4.38 -11.79 -1.46
N GLU A 53 3.65 -10.91 -0.75
CA GLU A 53 2.68 -11.34 0.25
C GLU A 53 1.34 -11.80 -0.37
N PHE A 54 0.89 -11.11 -1.40
CA PHE A 54 -0.36 -11.43 -2.10
C PHE A 54 -0.15 -12.23 -3.39
N SER A 55 1.10 -12.55 -3.76
CA SER A 55 1.43 -13.25 -5.02
C SER A 55 0.84 -12.60 -6.29
N VAL A 56 0.69 -11.27 -6.27
CA VAL A 56 0.18 -10.48 -7.41
C VAL A 56 1.33 -9.94 -8.26
N GLN A 57 1.06 -9.67 -9.54
CA GLN A 57 2.00 -8.96 -10.41
C GLN A 57 1.64 -7.46 -10.43
N LEU A 58 2.24 -6.70 -9.53
CA LEU A 58 2.06 -5.26 -9.42
C LEU A 58 3.30 -4.55 -9.98
N ALA A 59 3.21 -4.03 -11.20
CA ALA A 59 4.30 -3.24 -11.75
C ALA A 59 4.46 -1.94 -10.93
N PRO A 60 5.68 -1.44 -10.69
CA PRO A 60 5.88 -0.17 -10.00
C PRO A 60 5.19 1.00 -10.72
N GLU A 61 5.08 0.96 -12.05
CA GLU A 61 4.27 1.93 -12.81
C GLU A 61 2.80 1.87 -12.42
N GLN A 62 2.23 0.67 -12.23
CA GLN A 62 0.84 0.53 -11.77
C GLN A 62 0.67 1.04 -10.34
N CYS A 63 1.68 0.86 -9.48
CA CYS A 63 1.63 1.41 -8.13
C CYS A 63 1.62 2.95 -8.12
N THR A 64 2.23 3.59 -9.14
CA THR A 64 2.13 5.05 -9.35
C THR A 64 0.85 5.48 -10.07
N GLU A 65 0.26 4.63 -10.91
CA GLU A 65 -1.04 4.89 -11.56
C GLU A 65 -2.21 4.72 -10.59
N LEU A 66 -2.10 3.81 -9.63
CA LEU A 66 -3.06 3.59 -8.56
C LEU A 66 -2.99 4.78 -7.60
N ALA A 67 -3.86 5.75 -7.84
CA ALA A 67 -3.87 7.02 -7.13
C ALA A 67 -4.20 6.88 -5.64
N THR A 68 -4.82 5.78 -5.22
CA THR A 68 -5.25 5.57 -3.84
C THR A 68 -4.97 4.15 -3.35
N LEU A 69 -4.79 4.01 -2.04
CA LEU A 69 -4.63 2.71 -1.37
C LEU A 69 -5.87 1.82 -1.53
N THR A 70 -7.07 2.42 -1.63
CA THR A 70 -8.30 1.68 -1.96
C THR A 70 -8.17 1.00 -3.31
N GLN A 71 -7.73 1.70 -4.36
CA GLN A 71 -7.55 1.11 -5.68
C GLN A 71 -6.48 0.02 -5.67
N LEU A 72 -5.42 0.21 -4.87
CA LEU A 72 -4.39 -0.80 -4.66
C LEU A 72 -4.98 -2.07 -4.01
N ALA A 73 -5.78 -1.91 -2.96
CA ALA A 73 -6.46 -3.02 -2.29
C ALA A 73 -7.44 -3.74 -3.24
N GLU A 74 -8.22 -3.00 -4.02
CA GLU A 74 -9.14 -3.56 -5.02
C GLU A 74 -8.40 -4.30 -6.14
N PHE A 75 -7.27 -3.77 -6.60
CA PHE A 75 -6.43 -4.44 -7.58
C PHE A 75 -5.88 -5.75 -7.04
N ILE A 76 -5.37 -5.74 -5.81
CA ILE A 76 -4.88 -6.95 -5.15
C ILE A 76 -6.01 -7.96 -5.01
N ASP A 77 -7.18 -7.55 -4.51
CA ASP A 77 -8.34 -8.43 -4.32
C ASP A 77 -8.83 -9.05 -5.63
N ALA A 78 -8.79 -8.29 -6.73
CA ALA A 78 -9.14 -8.77 -8.07
C ALA A 78 -8.10 -9.74 -8.66
N ASN A 79 -6.87 -9.77 -8.13
CA ASN A 79 -5.76 -10.57 -8.64
C ASN A 79 -5.19 -11.61 -7.63
N SER A 80 -5.75 -11.72 -6.43
CA SER A 80 -5.32 -12.65 -5.35
C SER A 80 -6.10 -13.95 -5.31
#